data_AF-A0A954U9R9-F1
#
_entry.id   AF-A0A954U9R9-F1
#
_cell.length_a   1.000
_cell.length_b   1.000
_cell.length_c   1.000
_cell.angle_alpha   90.00
_cell.angle_beta   90.00
_cell.angle_gamma   90.00
#
_symmetry.space_group_name_H-M   'P 1'
#
loop_
_entity.id
_entity.type
_entity.pdbx_description
1 polymer ?
#
loop_
_entity_poly.entity_id
_entity_poly.type
_entity_poly.pdbx_seq_one_letter_code
_entity_poly.pdbx_strand_id
1 'polypeptide(L)'
;MSRAQSNSLAKPAETKRVYVRAVSPRLRKVLYVVFALVALLGANALYLSSVTFLEFATGRTYQDFFYQYMFLLHLALGILLIVPYLVFGLVHMKAASGRRNRRAVKIGYALFIAGIAVLVTGILLTRVGSFDLKQPLARSVVYWLHIATPLAAAWLYWLHRLAGPRIKWRVARIYGFAVLSFVMLMLAFHSQDPRDWFQTAPAEGAKYFEPSLARTANGRFVSQDTMMMDDYCKS
;
A
#
# COMPACT_ATOMS: atom_id res chain seq x y z
N MET A 1 15.93 76.45 -32.75
CA MET A 1 16.12 75.20 -31.99
C MET A 1 14.98 75.05 -30.99
N SER A 2 13.96 74.24 -31.28
CA SER A 2 12.96 73.87 -30.27
C SER A 2 12.55 72.43 -30.52
N ARG A 3 13.06 71.53 -29.68
CA ARG A 3 12.86 70.08 -29.78
C ARG A 3 11.66 69.74 -28.90
N ALA A 4 10.53 69.43 -29.53
CA ALA A 4 9.33 68.97 -28.87
C ALA A 4 9.64 67.74 -28.00
N GLN A 5 9.36 67.84 -26.70
CA GLN A 5 9.42 66.74 -25.75
C GLN A 5 8.25 65.79 -26.03
N SER A 6 8.55 64.58 -26.49
CA SER A 6 7.57 63.49 -26.55
C SER A 6 7.35 62.93 -25.15
N ASN A 7 6.19 63.24 -24.56
CA ASN A 7 5.75 62.62 -23.31
C ASN A 7 5.45 61.13 -23.57
N SER A 8 6.39 60.29 -23.14
CA SER A 8 6.23 58.84 -23.04
C SER A 8 5.14 58.52 -22.01
N LEU A 9 3.97 58.09 -22.48
CA LEU A 9 2.90 57.55 -21.64
C LEU A 9 3.39 56.25 -21.00
N ALA A 10 3.69 56.33 -19.71
CA ALA A 10 4.08 55.18 -18.90
C ALA A 10 2.95 54.13 -18.90
N LYS A 11 3.28 52.94 -19.39
CA LYS A 11 2.42 51.75 -19.39
C LYS A 11 2.06 51.38 -17.93
N PRO A 12 0.77 51.20 -17.58
CA PRO A 12 0.40 50.89 -16.20
C PRO A 12 1.05 49.57 -15.76
N ALA A 13 1.67 49.60 -14.58
CA ALA A 13 2.35 48.46 -13.98
C ALA A 13 1.36 47.30 -13.79
N GLU A 14 1.58 46.21 -14.52
CA GLU A 14 0.80 44.98 -14.41
C GLU A 14 0.96 44.44 -12.99
N THR A 15 -0.12 44.49 -12.20
CA THR A 15 -0.11 44.02 -10.80
C THR A 15 0.26 42.54 -10.78
N LYS A 16 1.50 42.26 -10.39
CA LYS A 16 2.07 40.91 -10.30
C LYS A 16 1.24 40.11 -9.30
N ARG A 17 0.26 39.34 -9.79
CA ARG A 17 -0.65 38.55 -8.95
C ARG A 17 0.18 37.69 -8.00
N VAL A 18 0.01 37.94 -6.71
CA VAL A 18 0.73 37.23 -5.63
C VAL A 18 0.50 35.73 -5.82
N TYR A 19 1.58 34.98 -5.97
CA TYR A 19 1.50 33.52 -6.12
C TYR A 19 0.99 32.89 -4.82
N VAL A 20 -0.30 32.57 -4.78
CA VAL A 20 -0.91 31.86 -3.65
C VAL A 20 -0.68 30.35 -3.84
N ARG A 21 0.10 29.76 -2.93
CA ARG A 21 0.38 28.32 -2.92
C ARG A 21 -0.93 27.54 -2.75
N ALA A 22 -1.12 26.51 -3.56
CA ALA A 22 -2.33 25.66 -3.56
C ALA A 22 -2.62 24.99 -2.21
N VAL A 23 -1.55 24.68 -1.50
CA VAL A 23 -1.56 23.87 -0.30
C VAL A 23 -1.24 24.78 0.86
N SER A 24 -2.25 25.06 1.67
CA SER A 24 -2.10 25.80 2.93
C SER A 24 -1.15 25.04 3.87
N PRO A 25 -0.53 25.71 4.87
CA PRO A 25 0.35 25.05 5.83
C PRO A 25 -0.31 23.87 6.56
N ARG A 26 -1.61 24.00 6.90
CA ARG A 26 -2.40 22.92 7.52
C ARG A 26 -2.63 21.76 6.56
N LEU A 27 -3.01 22.04 5.31
CA LEU A 27 -3.24 21.01 4.28
C LEU A 27 -1.94 20.25 3.93
N ARG A 28 -0.78 20.90 4.08
CA ARG A 28 0.52 20.25 3.89
C ARG A 28 0.80 19.16 4.92
N LYS A 29 0.37 19.34 6.18
CA LYS A 29 0.51 18.31 7.22
C LYS A 29 -0.31 17.07 6.85
N VAL A 30 -1.57 17.27 6.44
CA VAL A 30 -2.44 16.18 5.97
C VAL A 30 -1.83 15.46 4.78
N LEU A 31 -1.26 16.20 3.82
CA LEU A 31 -0.56 15.62 2.68
C LEU A 31 0.60 14.71 3.10
N TYR A 32 1.40 15.12 4.08
CA TYR A 32 2.49 14.27 4.59
C TYR A 32 1.97 13.01 5.29
N VAL A 33 0.86 13.11 6.02
CA VAL A 33 0.19 11.93 6.61
C VAL A 33 -0.28 10.98 5.51
N VAL A 34 -0.94 11.49 4.47
CA VAL A 34 -1.38 10.69 3.31
C VAL A 34 -0.18 10.01 2.64
N PHE A 35 0.91 10.73 2.39
CA PHE A 35 2.10 10.14 1.79
C PHE A 35 2.76 9.07 2.68
N ALA A 36 2.81 9.29 4.00
CA ALA A 36 3.34 8.29 4.93
C ALA A 36 2.47 7.02 4.93
N LEU A 37 1.15 7.17 5.01
CA LEU A 37 0.22 6.02 4.98
C LEU A 37 0.28 5.26 3.65
N VAL A 38 0.29 5.96 2.52
CA VAL A 38 0.43 5.32 1.19
C VAL A 38 1.77 4.62 1.05
N ALA A 39 2.86 5.19 1.59
CA ALA A 39 4.16 4.55 1.60
C ALA A 39 4.14 3.26 2.47
N LEU A 40 3.59 3.32 3.68
CA LEU A 40 3.47 2.12 4.53
C LEU A 40 2.59 1.05 3.87
N LEU A 41 1.45 1.43 3.29
CA LEU A 41 0.58 0.51 2.54
C LEU A 41 1.31 -0.10 1.33
N GLY A 42 2.09 0.70 0.60
CA GLY A 42 2.89 0.21 -0.53
C GLY A 42 3.94 -0.81 -0.11
N ALA A 43 4.64 -0.56 1.00
CA ALA A 43 5.61 -1.51 1.56
C ALA A 43 4.93 -2.82 2.01
N ASN A 44 3.80 -2.71 2.72
CA ASN A 44 3.02 -3.85 3.19
C ASN A 44 2.42 -4.65 2.02
N ALA A 45 1.89 -3.98 0.99
CA ALA A 45 1.36 -4.61 -0.20
C ALA A 45 2.45 -5.35 -0.96
N LEU A 46 3.64 -4.77 -1.07
CA LEU A 46 4.79 -5.44 -1.68
C LEU A 46 5.12 -6.72 -0.91
N TYR A 47 5.25 -6.66 0.41
CA TYR A 47 5.46 -7.85 1.25
C TYR A 47 4.41 -8.94 0.99
N LEU A 48 3.11 -8.60 1.08
CA LEU A 48 2.02 -9.57 0.86
C LEU A 48 2.09 -10.18 -0.53
N SER A 49 2.36 -9.38 -1.56
CA SER A 49 2.50 -9.85 -2.93
C SER A 49 3.71 -10.76 -3.12
N SER A 50 4.82 -10.49 -2.42
CA SER A 50 6.03 -11.31 -2.48
C SER A 50 5.80 -12.68 -1.87
N VAL A 51 5.11 -12.77 -0.73
CA VAL A 51 4.75 -14.06 -0.11
C VAL A 51 3.83 -14.87 -1.04
N THR A 52 2.78 -14.24 -1.58
CA THR A 52 1.88 -14.90 -2.56
C THR A 52 2.64 -15.38 -3.80
N PHE A 53 3.60 -14.58 -4.30
CA PHE A 53 4.43 -14.96 -5.43
C PHE A 53 5.36 -16.14 -5.11
N LEU A 54 5.98 -16.17 -3.92
CA LEU A 54 6.81 -17.29 -3.49
C LEU A 54 6.02 -18.58 -3.32
N GLU A 55 4.81 -18.50 -2.78
CA GLU A 55 3.89 -19.64 -2.68
C GLU A 55 3.52 -20.17 -4.07
N PHE A 56 3.18 -19.28 -5.00
CA PHE A 56 2.94 -19.64 -6.40
C PHE A 56 4.17 -20.29 -7.06
N ALA A 57 5.37 -19.76 -6.83
CA ALA A 57 6.59 -20.23 -7.47
C ALA A 57 7.13 -21.55 -6.89
N THR A 58 6.87 -21.83 -5.61
CA THR A 58 7.42 -23.02 -4.92
C THR A 58 6.37 -24.12 -4.68
N GLY A 59 5.08 -23.81 -4.79
CA GLY A 59 3.98 -24.71 -4.44
C GLY A 59 3.85 -24.97 -2.94
N ARG A 60 4.58 -24.25 -2.08
CA ARG A 60 4.53 -24.37 -0.62
C ARG A 60 3.70 -23.25 0.00
N THR A 61 2.97 -23.57 1.04
CA THR A 61 2.13 -22.60 1.76
C THR A 61 2.99 -21.72 2.68
N TYR A 62 3.00 -20.41 2.43
CA TYR A 62 3.72 -19.41 3.24
C TYR A 62 2.77 -18.38 3.87
N GLN A 63 1.45 -18.58 3.79
CA GLN A 63 0.49 -17.70 4.46
C GLN A 63 0.31 -18.07 5.95
N ASP A 64 1.35 -17.84 6.74
CA ASP A 64 1.40 -18.14 8.17
C ASP A 64 0.69 -17.08 9.06
N PHE A 65 0.84 -17.20 10.38
CA PHE A 65 0.25 -16.26 11.35
C PHE A 65 0.80 -14.83 11.18
N PHE A 66 2.07 -14.68 10.78
CA PHE A 66 2.67 -13.38 10.53
C PHE A 66 2.09 -12.74 9.25
N TYR A 67 1.86 -13.52 8.20
CA TYR A 67 1.12 -13.08 7.01
C TYR A 67 -0.28 -12.55 7.39
N GLN A 68 -1.01 -13.22 8.27
CA GLN A 68 -2.32 -12.76 8.73
C GLN A 68 -2.24 -11.41 9.46
N TYR A 69 -1.23 -11.19 10.31
CA TYR A 69 -1.02 -9.88 10.93
C TYR A 69 -0.65 -8.80 9.92
N MET A 70 0.18 -9.11 8.92
CA MET A 70 0.51 -8.16 7.86
C MET A 70 -0.70 -7.84 6.97
N PHE A 71 -1.60 -8.81 6.78
CA PHE A 71 -2.88 -8.58 6.12
C PHE A 71 -3.80 -7.69 6.96
N LEU A 72 -3.89 -7.94 8.27
CA LEU A 72 -4.65 -7.10 9.21
C LEU A 72 -4.10 -5.67 9.27
N LEU A 73 -2.76 -5.53 9.28
CA LEU A 73 -2.09 -4.23 9.22
C LEU A 73 -2.46 -3.49 7.93
N HIS A 74 -2.46 -4.18 6.79
CA HIS A 74 -2.87 -3.59 5.51
C HIS A 74 -4.31 -3.08 5.57
N LEU A 75 -5.21 -3.87 6.15
CA LEU A 75 -6.61 -3.48 6.35
C LEU A 75 -6.73 -2.24 7.26
N ALA A 76 -6.06 -2.26 8.42
CA ALA A 76 -6.10 -1.16 9.38
C ALA A 76 -5.53 0.15 8.78
N LEU A 77 -4.39 0.07 8.09
CA LEU A 77 -3.80 1.21 7.39
C LEU A 77 -4.69 1.72 6.25
N GLY A 78 -5.36 0.82 5.52
CA GLY A 78 -6.30 1.15 4.47
C GLY A 78 -7.49 1.94 4.99
N ILE A 79 -8.10 1.47 6.09
CA ILE A 79 -9.21 2.17 6.77
C ILE A 79 -8.75 3.54 7.28
N LEU A 80 -7.59 3.59 7.94
CA LEU A 80 -7.00 4.83 8.46
C LEU A 80 -6.73 5.86 7.35
N LEU A 81 -6.37 5.42 6.14
CA LEU A 81 -6.11 6.30 5.00
C LEU A 81 -7.37 7.01 4.47
N ILE A 82 -8.57 6.42 4.62
CA ILE A 82 -9.81 6.92 4.01
C ILE A 82 -10.05 8.39 4.38
N VAL A 83 -10.10 8.71 5.67
CA VAL A 83 -10.42 10.05 6.17
C VAL A 83 -9.41 11.10 5.69
N PRO A 84 -8.10 10.98 5.96
CA PRO A 84 -7.13 11.99 5.54
C PRO A 84 -7.05 12.13 4.02
N TYR A 85 -7.22 11.03 3.27
CA TYR A 85 -7.26 11.07 1.80
C TYR A 85 -8.45 11.87 1.27
N LEU A 86 -9.67 11.59 1.76
CA LEU A 86 -10.89 12.29 1.34
C LEU A 86 -10.83 13.78 1.72
N VAL A 87 -10.43 14.08 2.96
CA VAL A 87 -10.29 15.47 3.44
C VAL A 87 -9.27 16.22 2.58
N PHE A 88 -8.10 15.63 2.32
CA PHE A 88 -7.08 16.25 1.48
C PHE A 88 -7.61 16.47 0.05
N GLY A 89 -8.19 15.45 -0.56
CA GLY A 89 -8.67 15.49 -1.94
C GLY A 89 -9.75 16.54 -2.16
N LEU A 90 -10.79 16.56 -1.34
CA LEU A 90 -11.90 17.51 -1.46
C LEU A 90 -11.45 18.97 -1.27
N VAL A 91 -10.65 19.24 -0.23
CA VAL A 91 -10.12 20.59 0.03
C VAL A 91 -9.16 21.02 -1.08
N HIS A 92 -8.29 20.13 -1.55
CA HIS A 92 -7.35 20.41 -2.63
C HIS A 92 -8.07 20.69 -3.95
N MET A 93 -9.10 19.91 -4.29
CA MET A 93 -9.92 20.12 -5.48
C MET A 93 -10.63 21.47 -5.46
N LYS A 94 -11.27 21.82 -4.34
CA LYS A 94 -11.96 23.12 -4.19
C LYS A 94 -10.99 24.29 -4.36
N ALA A 95 -9.77 24.18 -3.81
CA ALA A 95 -8.74 25.20 -3.95
C ALA A 95 -8.12 25.27 -5.36
N ALA A 96 -8.11 24.17 -6.11
CA ALA A 96 -7.48 24.07 -7.43
C ALA A 96 -8.43 24.28 -8.62
N SER A 97 -9.75 24.18 -8.41
CA SER A 97 -10.78 24.21 -9.46
C SER A 97 -10.74 25.46 -10.35
N GLY A 98 -10.38 26.62 -9.79
CA GLY A 98 -10.30 27.91 -10.48
C GLY A 98 -9.02 28.15 -11.28
N ARG A 99 -8.11 27.18 -11.40
CA ARG A 99 -6.81 27.39 -12.04
C ARG A 99 -6.86 27.33 -13.57
N ARG A 100 -6.01 28.16 -14.19
CA ARG A 100 -5.89 28.30 -15.65
C ARG A 100 -5.38 27.03 -16.34
N ASN A 101 -4.52 26.25 -15.69
CA ASN A 101 -4.06 24.96 -16.21
C ASN A 101 -5.13 23.87 -16.01
N ARG A 102 -6.13 23.84 -16.89
CA ARG A 102 -7.24 22.88 -16.84
C ARG A 102 -6.78 21.42 -17.00
N ARG A 103 -5.67 21.16 -17.70
CA ARG A 103 -5.13 19.80 -17.88
C ARG A 103 -4.66 19.22 -16.55
N ALA A 104 -3.88 19.98 -15.77
CA ALA A 104 -3.41 19.55 -14.46
C ALA A 104 -4.57 19.32 -13.46
N VAL A 105 -5.61 20.17 -13.53
CA VAL A 105 -6.83 20.00 -12.72
C VAL A 105 -7.57 18.71 -13.09
N LYS A 106 -7.77 18.43 -14.38
CA LYS A 106 -8.40 17.18 -14.85
C LYS A 106 -7.62 15.93 -14.41
N ILE A 107 -6.29 15.95 -14.51
CA ILE A 107 -5.45 14.84 -14.02
C ILE A 107 -5.60 14.70 -12.50
N GLY A 108 -5.71 15.82 -11.76
CA GLY A 108 -5.98 15.79 -10.32
C GLY A 108 -7.31 15.13 -9.98
N TYR A 109 -8.38 15.39 -10.75
CA TYR A 109 -9.67 14.71 -10.59
C TYR A 109 -9.58 13.22 -10.92
N ALA A 110 -8.91 12.86 -12.02
CA ALA A 110 -8.69 11.47 -12.37
C ALA A 110 -7.91 10.72 -11.27
N LEU A 111 -6.88 11.33 -10.71
CA LEU A 111 -6.13 10.78 -9.57
C LEU A 111 -7.02 10.60 -8.35
N PHE A 112 -7.86 11.59 -8.03
CA PHE A 112 -8.76 11.51 -6.88
C PHE A 112 -9.74 10.35 -7.01
N ILE A 113 -10.37 10.22 -8.20
CA ILE A 113 -11.28 9.13 -8.53
C ILE A 113 -10.57 7.78 -8.48
N ALA A 114 -9.36 7.66 -9.03
CA ALA A 114 -8.58 6.43 -8.98
C ALA A 114 -8.31 6.01 -7.53
N GLY A 115 -7.94 6.93 -6.64
CA GLY A 115 -7.75 6.58 -5.23
C GLY A 115 -9.07 6.24 -4.51
N ILE A 116 -10.21 6.86 -4.86
CA ILE A 116 -11.52 6.40 -4.37
C ILE A 116 -11.77 4.96 -4.81
N ALA A 117 -11.49 4.62 -6.07
CA ALA A 117 -11.66 3.26 -6.58
C ALA A 117 -10.80 2.25 -5.79
N VAL A 118 -9.56 2.59 -5.45
CA VAL A 118 -8.70 1.76 -4.57
C VAL A 118 -9.36 1.53 -3.21
N LEU A 119 -9.87 2.60 -2.57
CA LEU A 119 -10.50 2.50 -1.24
C LEU A 119 -11.79 1.67 -1.28
N VAL A 120 -12.64 1.90 -2.28
CA VAL A 120 -13.91 1.17 -2.46
C VAL A 120 -13.64 -0.30 -2.74
N THR A 121 -12.74 -0.61 -3.68
CA THR A 121 -12.37 -2.01 -3.96
C THR A 121 -11.75 -2.69 -2.75
N GLY A 122 -10.94 -1.98 -1.95
CA GLY A 122 -10.40 -2.50 -0.69
C GLY A 122 -11.49 -2.88 0.32
N ILE A 123 -12.48 -2.00 0.52
CA ILE A 123 -13.63 -2.27 1.41
C ILE A 123 -14.45 -3.45 0.88
N LEU A 124 -14.72 -3.51 -0.42
CA LEU A 124 -15.50 -4.59 -1.03
C LEU A 124 -14.83 -5.97 -0.91
N LEU A 125 -13.50 -6.03 -0.77
CA LEU A 125 -12.78 -7.30 -0.57
C LEU A 125 -12.81 -7.78 0.88
N THR A 126 -13.21 -6.92 1.84
CA THR A 126 -13.29 -7.29 3.25
C THR A 126 -14.41 -8.30 3.49
N ARG A 127 -14.15 -9.33 4.28
CA ARG A 127 -15.16 -10.33 4.68
C ARG A 127 -15.74 -10.01 6.06
N VAL A 128 -16.21 -8.77 6.24
CA VAL A 128 -16.74 -8.30 7.53
C VAL A 128 -18.19 -7.88 7.36
N GLY A 129 -19.09 -8.51 8.13
CA GLY A 129 -20.52 -8.22 8.12
C GLY A 129 -21.16 -8.38 6.74
N SER A 130 -21.78 -7.32 6.23
CA SER A 130 -22.53 -7.32 4.95
C SER A 130 -21.67 -7.24 3.69
N PHE A 131 -20.35 -7.01 3.79
CA PHE A 131 -19.46 -6.83 2.63
C PHE A 131 -18.88 -8.13 2.05
N ASP A 132 -19.57 -9.26 2.23
CA ASP A 132 -19.09 -10.54 1.68
C ASP A 132 -19.52 -10.73 0.22
N LEU A 133 -18.61 -10.44 -0.71
CA LEU A 133 -18.75 -10.80 -2.12
C LEU A 133 -18.68 -12.32 -2.30
N LYS A 134 -19.85 -12.96 -2.22
CA LYS A 134 -20.03 -14.42 -2.40
C LYS A 134 -19.86 -14.88 -3.85
N GLN A 135 -20.16 -14.01 -4.83
CA GLN A 135 -20.01 -14.34 -6.25
C GLN A 135 -18.53 -14.36 -6.65
N PRO A 136 -17.99 -15.51 -7.14
CA PRO A 136 -16.57 -15.66 -7.43
C PRO A 136 -16.06 -14.69 -8.51
N LEU A 137 -16.85 -14.49 -9.57
CA LEU A 137 -16.49 -13.59 -10.67
C LEU A 137 -16.39 -12.14 -10.19
N ALA A 138 -17.38 -11.65 -9.44
CA ALA A 138 -17.38 -10.30 -8.90
C ALA A 138 -16.17 -10.07 -7.99
N ARG A 139 -15.87 -11.03 -7.11
CA ARG A 139 -14.69 -10.97 -6.23
C ARG A 139 -13.37 -10.91 -7.00
N SER A 140 -13.23 -11.74 -8.04
CA SER A 140 -12.04 -11.76 -8.90
C SER A 140 -11.84 -10.42 -9.61
N VAL A 141 -12.90 -9.85 -10.19
CA VAL A 141 -12.85 -8.54 -10.86
C VAL A 141 -12.43 -7.45 -9.87
N VAL A 142 -13.03 -7.40 -8.69
CA VAL A 142 -12.68 -6.40 -7.66
C VAL A 142 -11.23 -6.58 -7.18
N TYR A 143 -10.76 -7.82 -7.02
CA TYR A 143 -9.38 -8.12 -6.67
C TYR A 143 -8.39 -7.57 -7.70
N TRP A 144 -8.60 -7.86 -8.98
CA TRP A 144 -7.75 -7.34 -10.05
C TRP A 144 -7.82 -5.82 -10.17
N LEU A 145 -8.99 -5.23 -9.98
CA LEU A 145 -9.13 -3.77 -9.88
C LEU A 145 -8.32 -3.21 -8.71
N HIS A 146 -8.35 -3.85 -7.55
CA HIS A 146 -7.60 -3.40 -6.38
C HIS A 146 -6.08 -3.47 -6.57
N ILE A 147 -5.59 -4.34 -7.46
CA ILE A 147 -4.18 -4.41 -7.85
C ILE A 147 -3.84 -3.38 -8.95
N ALA A 148 -4.69 -3.24 -9.96
CA ALA A 148 -4.41 -2.38 -11.11
C ALA A 148 -4.60 -0.88 -10.81
N THR A 149 -5.63 -0.53 -10.04
CA THR A 149 -5.96 0.86 -9.70
C THR A 149 -4.87 1.62 -8.94
N PRO A 150 -4.14 1.06 -7.94
CA PRO A 150 -3.05 1.78 -7.29
C PRO A 150 -1.86 2.02 -8.23
N LEU A 151 -1.59 1.10 -9.18
CA LEU A 151 -0.57 1.30 -10.22
C LEU A 151 -0.96 2.46 -11.15
N ALA A 152 -2.22 2.50 -11.58
CA ALA A 152 -2.75 3.62 -12.35
C ALA A 152 -2.71 4.94 -11.57
N ALA A 153 -3.03 4.91 -10.26
CA ALA A 153 -2.95 6.09 -9.40
C ALA A 153 -1.51 6.60 -9.24
N ALA A 154 -0.52 5.71 -9.12
CA ALA A 154 0.89 6.08 -9.06
C ALA A 154 1.35 6.77 -10.37
N TRP A 155 0.93 6.24 -11.52
CA TRP A 155 1.19 6.85 -12.83
C TRP A 155 0.51 8.22 -12.96
N LEU A 156 -0.77 8.32 -12.62
CA LEU A 156 -1.52 9.58 -12.63
C LEU A 156 -0.91 10.61 -11.68
N TYR A 157 -0.40 10.18 -10.52
CA TYR A 157 0.30 11.05 -9.58
C TYR A 157 1.59 11.62 -10.18
N TRP A 158 2.37 10.80 -10.89
CA TRP A 158 3.53 11.29 -11.63
C TRP A 158 3.09 12.35 -12.66
N LEU A 159 2.10 12.06 -13.50
CA LEU A 159 1.57 13.00 -14.49
C LEU A 159 1.06 14.30 -13.84
N HIS A 160 0.37 14.20 -12.72
CA HIS A 160 -0.12 15.34 -11.96
C HIS A 160 1.04 16.23 -11.48
N ARG A 161 2.15 15.60 -11.07
CA ARG A 161 3.30 16.29 -10.48
C ARG A 161 4.30 16.85 -11.51
N LEU A 162 4.23 16.43 -12.78
CA LEU A 162 4.96 17.07 -13.88
C LEU A 162 4.59 18.56 -14.03
N ALA A 163 3.36 18.92 -13.70
CA ALA A 163 2.88 20.32 -13.72
C ALA A 163 3.22 21.11 -12.43
N GLY A 164 3.90 20.49 -11.46
CA GLY A 164 4.19 21.05 -10.14
C GLY A 164 5.68 20.98 -9.75
N PRO A 165 6.00 21.09 -8.45
CA PRO A 165 7.38 20.98 -7.97
C PRO A 165 7.98 19.60 -8.25
N ARG A 166 9.23 19.59 -8.73
CA ARG A 166 9.97 18.37 -9.10
C ARG A 166 9.93 17.31 -7.99
N ILE A 167 9.83 16.05 -8.41
CA ILE A 167 9.93 14.90 -7.50
C ILE A 167 11.37 14.80 -7.00
N LYS A 168 11.53 14.67 -5.68
CA LYS A 168 12.85 14.44 -5.06
C LYS A 168 13.21 12.96 -5.20
N TRP A 169 13.79 12.57 -6.34
CA TRP A 169 14.18 11.19 -6.65
C TRP A 169 15.11 10.55 -5.60
N ARG A 170 15.90 11.34 -4.87
CA ARG A 170 16.69 10.86 -3.74
C ARG A 170 15.82 10.20 -2.67
N VAL A 171 14.70 10.83 -2.30
CA VAL A 171 13.77 10.30 -1.28
C VAL A 171 13.11 9.02 -1.79
N ALA A 172 12.68 9.01 -3.06
CA ALA A 172 12.10 7.83 -3.69
C ALA A 172 13.06 6.64 -3.71
N ARG A 173 14.35 6.86 -4.05
CA ARG A 173 15.38 5.82 -4.02
C ARG A 173 15.66 5.30 -2.61
N ILE A 174 15.78 6.19 -1.61
CA ILE A 174 16.01 5.79 -0.21
C ILE A 174 14.84 4.95 0.29
N TYR A 175 13.60 5.41 0.05
CA TYR A 175 12.40 4.66 0.40
C TYR A 175 12.35 3.31 -0.30
N GLY A 176 12.60 3.27 -1.62
CA GLY A 176 12.60 2.02 -2.38
C GLY A 176 13.63 1.02 -1.88
N PHE A 177 14.85 1.48 -1.57
CA PHE A 177 15.88 0.64 -0.98
C PHE A 177 15.47 0.14 0.42
N ALA A 178 14.99 1.02 1.29
CA ALA A 178 14.56 0.64 2.64
C ALA A 178 13.43 -0.40 2.62
N VAL A 179 12.43 -0.23 1.75
CA VAL A 179 11.33 -1.18 1.59
C VAL A 179 11.84 -2.50 1.03
N LEU A 180 12.69 -2.48 0.00
CA LEU A 180 13.24 -3.71 -0.58
C LEU A 180 14.07 -4.49 0.46
N SER A 181 14.96 -3.81 1.18
CA SER A 181 15.76 -4.42 2.25
C SER A 181 14.88 -4.99 3.35
N PHE A 182 13.85 -4.26 3.78
CA PHE A 182 12.92 -4.73 4.80
C PHE A 182 12.13 -5.96 4.34
N VAL A 183 11.59 -5.95 3.13
CA VAL A 183 10.87 -7.10 2.56
C VAL A 183 11.79 -8.30 2.42
N MET A 184 13.00 -8.13 1.89
CA MET A 184 13.97 -9.23 1.75
C MET A 184 14.34 -9.84 3.11
N LEU A 185 14.57 -8.99 4.13
CA LEU A 185 14.84 -9.44 5.49
C LEU A 185 13.65 -10.24 6.04
N MET A 186 12.42 -9.71 5.92
CA MET A 186 11.22 -10.39 6.37
C MET A 186 11.02 -11.73 5.65
N LEU A 187 11.24 -11.80 4.34
CA LEU A 187 11.14 -13.04 3.57
C LEU A 187 12.19 -14.06 3.99
N ALA A 188 13.42 -13.64 4.26
CA ALA A 188 14.47 -14.53 4.76
C ALA A 188 14.13 -15.10 6.15
N PHE A 189 13.53 -14.29 7.03
CA PHE A 189 12.98 -14.78 8.29
C PHE A 189 11.80 -15.71 8.08
N HIS A 190 10.90 -15.38 7.15
CA HIS A 190 9.72 -16.20 6.83
C HIS A 190 10.11 -17.58 6.28
N SER A 191 11.18 -17.67 5.49
CA SER A 191 11.67 -18.97 4.99
C SER A 191 12.29 -19.88 6.06
N GLN A 192 12.51 -19.36 7.27
CA GLN A 192 13.06 -20.12 8.38
C GLN A 192 11.94 -20.41 9.37
N ASP A 193 11.37 -21.63 9.34
CA ASP A 193 10.38 -22.04 10.35
C ASP A 193 11.11 -22.31 11.69
N PRO A 194 10.92 -21.49 12.74
CA PRO A 194 11.59 -21.70 14.02
C PRO A 194 11.14 -23.00 14.70
N ARG A 195 9.97 -23.53 14.34
CA ARG A 195 9.45 -24.79 14.88
C ARG A 195 10.23 -26.00 14.35
N ASP A 196 10.87 -25.84 13.21
CA ASP A 196 11.68 -26.88 12.57
C ASP A 196 13.12 -26.90 13.10
N TRP A 197 13.57 -25.90 13.86
CA TRP A 197 14.97 -25.79 14.29
C TRP A 197 15.36 -26.85 15.33
N PHE A 198 14.42 -27.32 16.14
CA PHE A 198 14.67 -28.26 17.24
C PHE A 198 13.88 -29.56 17.12
N GLN A 199 13.21 -29.80 15.98
CA GLN A 199 12.45 -31.03 15.78
C GLN A 199 13.28 -32.11 15.11
N THR A 200 13.47 -33.21 15.83
CA THR A 200 14.04 -34.46 15.34
C THR A 200 13.09 -35.14 14.35
N ALA A 201 13.63 -35.61 13.23
CA ALA A 201 12.93 -36.41 12.23
C ALA A 201 13.33 -37.89 12.35
N PRO A 202 12.43 -38.85 12.05
CA PRO A 202 12.78 -40.26 11.98
C PRO A 202 13.84 -40.51 10.89
N ALA A 203 14.85 -41.33 11.20
CA ALA A 203 15.89 -41.72 10.23
C ALA A 203 15.31 -42.47 9.01
N GLU A 204 14.20 -43.16 9.21
CA GLU A 204 13.49 -43.94 8.18
C GLU A 204 12.43 -43.12 7.42
N GLY A 205 12.30 -41.81 7.73
CA GLY A 205 11.37 -40.90 7.08
C GLY A 205 9.91 -41.35 7.21
N ALA A 206 9.17 -41.28 6.10
CA ALA A 206 7.74 -41.62 6.08
C ALA A 206 7.45 -43.07 6.49
N LYS A 207 8.41 -43.98 6.29
CA LYS A 207 8.28 -45.41 6.60
C LYS A 207 8.12 -45.67 8.10
N TYR A 208 8.68 -44.78 8.94
CA TYR A 208 8.54 -44.87 10.40
C TYR A 208 7.08 -44.86 10.86
N PHE A 209 6.19 -44.17 10.13
CA PHE A 209 4.80 -44.03 10.52
C PHE A 209 3.93 -45.21 10.06
N GLU A 210 4.39 -46.04 9.12
CA GLU A 210 3.60 -47.16 8.60
C GLU A 210 3.37 -48.26 9.67
N PRO A 211 2.17 -48.89 9.71
CA PRO A 211 1.04 -48.78 8.78
C PRO A 211 0.13 -47.57 9.05
N SER A 212 0.41 -46.77 10.06
CA SER A 212 -0.40 -45.59 10.37
C SER A 212 -0.14 -44.46 9.36
N LEU A 213 -1.22 -43.84 8.87
CA LEU A 213 -1.11 -42.66 7.99
C LEU A 213 -0.99 -41.34 8.78
N ALA A 214 -0.96 -41.42 10.10
CA ALA A 214 -0.88 -40.27 10.99
C ALA A 214 0.57 -39.78 11.06
N ARG A 215 0.85 -38.69 10.34
CA ARG A 215 2.13 -37.98 10.37
C ARG A 215 1.89 -36.48 10.37
N THR A 216 2.83 -35.72 10.90
CA THR A 216 2.77 -34.27 10.83
C THR A 216 2.97 -33.80 9.38
N ALA A 217 2.50 -32.59 9.06
CA ALA A 217 2.64 -32.01 7.72
C ALA A 217 4.11 -31.87 7.27
N ASN A 218 5.04 -31.74 8.21
CA ASN A 218 6.48 -31.68 7.98
C ASN A 218 7.19 -33.05 8.12
N GLY A 219 6.47 -34.15 8.39
CA GLY A 219 7.02 -35.50 8.52
C GLY A 219 7.96 -35.71 9.71
N ARG A 220 7.88 -34.83 10.71
CA ARG A 220 8.70 -34.85 11.94
C ARG A 220 7.91 -35.40 13.13
N PHE A 221 8.59 -35.61 14.26
CA PHE A 221 7.91 -36.05 15.48
C PHE A 221 7.09 -34.93 16.12
N VAL A 222 5.92 -35.26 16.64
CA VAL A 222 5.18 -34.40 17.57
C VAL A 222 5.95 -34.36 18.89
N SER A 223 6.19 -33.19 19.46
CA SER A 223 6.94 -33.10 20.72
C SER A 223 6.19 -33.80 21.86
N GLN A 224 6.92 -34.54 22.69
CA GLN A 224 6.36 -35.22 23.85
C GLN A 224 5.71 -34.21 24.80
N ASP A 225 6.34 -33.07 25.03
CA ASP A 225 5.82 -32.02 25.90
C ASP A 225 4.48 -31.47 25.41
N THR A 226 4.25 -31.45 24.09
CA THR A 226 2.95 -31.04 23.50
C THR A 226 1.87 -32.10 23.67
N MET A 227 2.22 -33.39 23.63
CA MET A 227 1.28 -34.49 23.85
C MET A 227 0.88 -34.64 25.32
N MET A 228 1.76 -34.22 26.24
CA MET A 228 1.61 -34.42 27.68
C MET A 228 1.20 -33.13 28.43
N MET A 229 0.53 -32.18 27.77
CA MET A 229 0.06 -30.94 28.40
C MET A 229 -1.21 -31.16 29.25
N ASP A 230 -1.17 -32.10 30.21
CA ASP A 230 -2.30 -32.45 31.07
C ASP A 230 -2.79 -31.24 31.89
N ASP A 231 -1.88 -30.35 32.28
CA ASP A 231 -2.20 -29.16 33.07
C ASP A 231 -2.94 -28.08 32.25
N TYR A 232 -2.76 -28.03 30.92
CA TYR A 232 -3.52 -27.13 30.05
C TYR A 232 -5.00 -27.54 29.96
N CYS A 233 -5.29 -28.85 30.05
CA CYS A 233 -6.64 -29.40 29.98
C CYS A 233 -7.41 -29.36 31.31
N LYS A 234 -6.77 -28.93 32.42
CA LYS A 234 -7.41 -28.82 33.75
C LYS A 234 -8.15 -27.51 34.00
N SER A 235 -8.02 -26.51 33.13
CA SER A 235 -8.71 -25.21 33.20
C SER A 235 -9.86 -25.12 32.23
#